data_AF-A0A6B3HU06-F1
#
_entry.id   AF-A0A6B3HU06-F1
#
_cell.length_a   1.000
_cell.length_b   1.000
_cell.length_c   1.000
_cell.angle_alpha   90.00
_cell.angle_beta   90.00
_cell.angle_gamma   90.00
#
_symmetry.space_group_name_H-M   'P 1'
#
loop_
_entity.id
_entity.type
_entity.pdbx_description
1 polymer ?
#
loop_
_entity_poly.entity_id
_entity_poly.type
_entity_poly.pdbx_seq_one_letter_code
_entity_poly.pdbx_strand_id
1 'polypeptide(L)'
;VLAAVLSGAGVGQVDVVDGGSVEAGDVAPGGMPVRAVGERRTEAARKVVRQASPGVPRRSRRGPRAGSGEPGLSLVVVAPRDGLGVFAPDPAAVEQFVASGVPHLFAGVLEATGMVGPLVVPGATACARCVSLDRVDRDPLWPRLITQWRATRRRSSPACDLALATTVAGFAAAQALAFLDGTLPSGADTRWELALPASAWRAVPLAPHPECPCDAVNSPDRVPACGEPAAPAAEDPPRAAPAGRPRATMAESR
;
A
#
# COMPACT_ATOMS: atom_id res chain seq x y z
N VAL A 1 -10.46 5.32 -2.32
CA VAL A 1 -10.98 4.08 -1.70
C VAL A 1 -10.28 3.80 -0.38
N LEU A 2 -8.96 3.50 -0.36
CA LEU A 2 -8.21 3.17 0.86
C LEU A 2 -8.49 4.10 2.06
N ALA A 3 -8.33 5.42 1.89
CA ALA A 3 -8.58 6.38 2.97
C ALA A 3 -10.03 6.35 3.49
N ALA A 4 -11.00 6.11 2.62
CA ALA A 4 -12.40 5.97 3.00
C ALA A 4 -12.62 4.68 3.80
N VAL A 5 -12.00 3.57 3.39
CA VAL A 5 -12.04 2.28 4.10
C VAL A 5 -11.46 2.43 5.51
N LEU A 6 -10.27 3.04 5.64
CA LEU A 6 -9.65 3.29 6.96
C LEU A 6 -10.54 4.17 7.84
N SER A 7 -11.12 5.23 7.29
CA SER A 7 -12.05 6.08 8.03
C SER A 7 -13.32 5.34 8.44
N GLY A 8 -13.87 4.52 7.55
CA GLY A 8 -15.05 3.68 7.80
C GLY A 8 -14.80 2.59 8.83
N ALA A 9 -13.57 2.07 8.89
CA ALA A 9 -13.11 1.12 9.91
C ALA A 9 -12.90 1.76 11.29
N GLY A 10 -13.05 3.10 11.41
CA GLY A 10 -12.97 3.80 12.69
C GLY A 10 -11.57 4.30 13.06
N VAL A 11 -10.62 4.35 12.11
CA VAL A 11 -9.33 5.01 12.34
C VAL A 11 -9.57 6.48 12.72
N GLY A 12 -9.10 6.88 13.90
CA GLY A 12 -9.50 8.13 14.55
C GLY A 12 -9.17 9.41 13.78
N GLN A 13 -8.10 9.41 12.99
CA GLN A 13 -7.73 10.51 12.10
C GLN A 13 -7.13 9.94 10.81
N VAL A 14 -7.71 10.34 9.68
CA VAL A 14 -7.22 9.98 8.34
C VAL A 14 -7.05 11.27 7.53
N ASP A 15 -5.80 11.61 7.24
CA ASP A 15 -5.46 12.75 6.39
C ASP A 15 -4.98 12.26 5.02
N VAL A 16 -5.44 12.92 3.96
CA VAL A 16 -5.02 12.64 2.59
C VAL A 16 -4.24 13.83 2.05
N VAL A 17 -3.04 13.57 1.56
CA VAL A 17 -2.19 14.54 0.88
C VAL A 17 -2.09 14.12 -0.58
N ASP A 18 -2.77 14.88 -1.46
CA ASP A 18 -2.74 14.62 -2.90
C ASP A 18 -2.84 15.92 -3.70
N GLY A 19 -2.01 16.05 -4.73
CA GLY A 19 -1.94 17.21 -5.61
C GLY A 19 -2.90 17.13 -6.79
N GLY A 20 -3.14 18.27 -7.43
CA GLY A 20 -3.95 18.37 -8.64
C GLY A 20 -5.47 18.28 -8.41
N SER A 21 -6.19 17.99 -9.50
CA SER A 21 -7.66 17.95 -9.53
C SER A 21 -8.17 16.57 -9.88
N VAL A 22 -9.35 16.22 -9.37
CA VAL A 22 -9.98 14.92 -9.64
C VAL A 22 -10.23 14.78 -11.13
N GLU A 23 -9.70 13.71 -11.73
CA GLU A 23 -9.88 13.34 -13.13
C GLU A 23 -10.97 12.27 -13.27
N ALA A 24 -11.50 12.07 -14.49
CA ALA A 24 -12.50 11.02 -14.74
C ALA A 24 -12.02 9.62 -14.33
N GLY A 25 -10.72 9.34 -14.50
CA GLY A 25 -10.10 8.07 -14.08
C GLY A 25 -9.96 7.89 -12.56
N ASP A 26 -10.22 8.93 -11.77
CA ASP A 26 -10.12 8.86 -10.30
C ASP A 26 -11.41 8.33 -9.66
N VAL A 27 -12.50 8.30 -10.42
CA VAL A 27 -13.83 7.95 -9.95
C VAL A 27 -13.85 6.47 -9.55
N ALA A 28 -14.26 6.20 -8.32
CA ALA A 28 -14.29 4.85 -7.76
C ALA A 28 -15.44 4.69 -6.76
N PRO A 29 -16.13 3.53 -6.72
CA PRO A 29 -17.03 3.17 -5.64
C PRO A 29 -16.31 3.24 -4.29
N GLY A 30 -16.94 3.86 -3.28
CA GLY A 30 -16.31 4.10 -1.97
C GLY A 30 -15.06 5.01 -2.04
N GLY A 31 -14.81 5.67 -3.18
CA GLY A 31 -13.72 6.59 -3.41
C GLY A 31 -14.25 7.94 -3.91
N MET A 32 -13.61 8.50 -4.94
CA MET A 32 -14.05 9.76 -5.51
C MET A 32 -15.38 9.57 -6.26
N PRO A 33 -16.42 10.36 -5.95
CA PRO A 33 -17.66 10.32 -6.72
C PRO A 33 -17.51 11.08 -8.04
N VAL A 34 -18.33 10.74 -9.04
CA VAL A 34 -18.32 11.43 -10.35
C VAL A 34 -18.50 12.94 -10.25
N ARG A 35 -19.31 13.42 -9.30
CA ARG A 35 -19.54 14.86 -9.05
C ARG A 35 -18.31 15.63 -8.58
N ALA A 36 -17.26 14.93 -8.11
CA ALA A 36 -16.03 15.56 -7.63
C ALA A 36 -15.04 15.85 -8.76
N VAL A 37 -15.27 15.37 -9.99
CA VAL A 37 -14.40 15.63 -11.13
C VAL A 37 -14.22 17.14 -11.33
N GLY A 38 -12.96 17.58 -11.42
CA GLY A 38 -12.57 18.99 -11.49
C GLY A 38 -12.30 19.67 -10.13
N GLU A 39 -12.78 19.11 -9.00
CA GLU A 39 -12.42 19.62 -7.67
C GLU A 39 -10.94 19.33 -7.33
N ARG A 40 -10.36 20.07 -6.37
CA ARG A 40 -9.03 19.73 -5.83
C ARG A 40 -9.08 18.35 -5.17
N ARG A 41 -8.15 17.45 -5.52
CA ARG A 41 -8.14 16.07 -4.99
C ARG A 41 -8.10 16.02 -3.47
N THR A 42 -7.26 16.85 -2.83
CA THR A 42 -7.19 16.94 -1.36
C THR A 42 -8.55 17.31 -0.74
N GLU A 43 -9.30 18.24 -1.32
CA GLU A 43 -10.59 18.67 -0.77
C GLU A 43 -11.67 17.60 -0.95
N ALA A 44 -11.74 17.01 -2.15
CA ALA A 44 -12.64 15.91 -2.45
C ALA A 44 -12.35 14.70 -1.56
N ALA A 45 -11.08 14.34 -1.38
CA ALA A 45 -10.66 13.23 -0.52
C ALA A 45 -11.10 13.46 0.93
N ARG A 46 -10.92 14.68 1.46
CA ARG A 46 -11.38 15.05 2.81
C ARG A 46 -12.90 14.92 2.95
N LYS A 47 -13.68 15.27 1.92
CA LYS A 47 -15.14 15.06 1.93
C LYS A 47 -15.47 13.57 2.01
N VAL A 48 -14.82 12.75 1.18
CA VAL A 48 -15.01 11.29 1.14
C VAL A 48 -14.66 10.64 2.48
N VAL A 49 -13.51 10.97 3.07
CA VAL A 49 -13.08 10.48 4.39
C VAL A 49 -14.13 10.83 5.45
N ARG A 50 -14.54 12.11 5.53
CA ARG A 50 -15.57 12.53 6.51
C ARG A 50 -16.91 11.81 6.32
N GLN A 51 -17.29 11.53 5.08
CA GLN A 51 -18.54 10.83 4.77
C GLN A 51 -18.49 9.34 5.12
N ALA A 52 -17.31 8.73 5.09
CA ALA A 52 -17.12 7.32 5.44
C ALA A 52 -17.06 7.08 6.96
N SER A 53 -16.71 8.09 7.76
CA SER A 53 -16.59 7.98 9.22
C SER A 53 -17.92 7.56 9.89
N PRO A 54 -17.96 6.46 10.66
CA PRO A 54 -19.18 5.91 11.26
C PRO A 54 -19.74 6.71 12.45
N GLY A 55 -19.13 7.84 12.86
CA GLY A 55 -19.57 8.58 14.03
C GLY A 55 -19.06 10.03 14.14
N VAL A 56 -19.69 10.77 15.07
CA VAL A 56 -19.51 12.21 15.34
C VAL A 56 -18.02 12.57 15.44
N PRO A 57 -17.55 13.62 14.75
CA PRO A 57 -16.14 14.02 14.78
C PRO A 57 -15.69 14.19 16.24
N ARG A 58 -14.80 13.31 16.70
CA ARG A 58 -14.15 13.45 17.99
C ARG A 58 -13.39 14.78 17.91
N ARG A 59 -13.84 15.79 18.66
CA ARG A 59 -13.13 17.08 18.75
C ARG A 59 -11.66 16.77 18.94
N SER A 60 -10.83 17.21 18.00
CA SER A 60 -9.39 17.09 18.19
C SER A 60 -9.10 17.78 19.52
N ARG A 61 -8.57 17.05 20.48
CA ARG A 61 -8.01 17.67 21.68
C ARG A 61 -6.74 18.38 21.21
N ARG A 62 -6.91 19.60 20.70
CA ARG A 62 -5.86 20.62 20.65
C ARG A 62 -5.63 21.07 22.10
N GLY A 63 -4.98 20.23 22.89
CA GLY A 63 -4.56 20.51 24.25
C GLY A 63 -3.18 19.89 24.48
N PRO A 64 -2.32 20.49 25.32
CA PRO A 64 -1.02 19.92 25.62
C PRO A 64 -1.23 18.53 26.22
N ARG A 65 -0.60 17.52 25.63
CA ARG A 65 -0.63 16.13 26.12
C ARG A 65 0.07 16.08 27.48
N ALA A 66 -0.71 16.14 28.55
CA ALA A 66 -0.33 15.66 29.86
C ALA A 66 -1.34 14.58 30.27
N GLY A 67 -0.89 13.33 30.41
CA GLY A 67 -1.67 12.23 30.99
C GLY A 67 -1.72 10.94 30.16
N SER A 68 -0.74 10.06 30.38
CA SER A 68 -0.82 8.58 30.43
C SER A 68 -1.78 7.87 29.45
N GLY A 69 -1.39 7.80 28.18
CA GLY A 69 -1.86 6.81 27.22
C GLY A 69 -0.94 6.90 26.02
N GLU A 70 -0.25 5.81 25.67
CA GLU A 70 0.66 5.81 24.52
C GLU A 70 -0.09 6.37 23.29
N PRO A 71 0.50 7.34 22.56
CA PRO A 71 -0.09 7.73 21.30
C PRO A 71 -0.19 6.48 20.43
N GLY A 72 -1.41 6.09 20.05
CA GLY A 72 -1.63 4.95 19.16
C GLY A 72 -0.73 5.06 17.92
N LEU A 73 -0.31 3.91 17.40
CA LEU A 73 0.62 3.84 16.26
C LEU A 73 0.13 4.75 15.11
N SER A 74 1.04 5.52 14.54
CA SER A 74 0.80 6.28 13.32
C SER A 74 1.37 5.54 12.13
N LEU A 75 0.65 5.51 11.01
CA LEU A 75 1.08 4.88 9.77
C LEU A 75 0.87 5.83 8.60
N VAL A 76 1.87 5.91 7.71
CA VAL A 76 1.72 6.57 6.41
C VAL A 76 1.49 5.54 5.32
N VAL A 77 0.46 5.70 4.49
CA VAL A 77 0.31 4.86 3.29
C VAL A 77 0.71 5.63 2.05
N VAL A 78 1.78 5.17 1.39
CA VAL A 78 2.35 5.73 0.17
C VAL A 78 1.67 5.06 -1.02
N ALA A 79 0.74 5.78 -1.66
CA ALA A 79 -0.03 5.31 -2.80
C ALA A 79 0.22 6.15 -4.06
N PRO A 80 1.35 5.95 -4.77
CA PRO A 80 1.73 6.78 -5.89
C PRO A 80 0.83 6.52 -7.11
N ARG A 81 0.42 7.60 -7.77
CA ARG A 81 -0.47 7.61 -8.93
C ARG A 81 0.09 6.91 -10.16
N ASP A 82 1.41 6.96 -10.34
CA ASP A 82 2.09 6.44 -11.52
C ASP A 82 2.33 4.92 -11.49
N GLY A 83 1.98 4.26 -10.37
CA GLY A 83 2.22 2.83 -10.12
C GLY A 83 3.69 2.45 -9.97
N LEU A 84 4.61 3.21 -10.56
CA LEU A 84 6.03 2.93 -10.54
C LEU A 84 6.60 3.08 -9.13
N GLY A 85 6.09 4.03 -8.34
CA GLY A 85 6.57 4.24 -6.97
C GLY A 85 6.26 3.09 -6.00
N VAL A 86 5.30 2.21 -6.28
CA VAL A 86 5.10 0.98 -5.48
C VAL A 86 6.00 -0.16 -5.99
N PHE A 87 6.23 -0.25 -7.30
CA PHE A 87 7.13 -1.25 -7.87
C PHE A 87 8.59 -0.98 -7.53
N ALA A 88 9.01 0.28 -7.63
CA ALA A 88 10.37 0.73 -7.40
C ALA A 88 10.35 1.99 -6.53
N PRO A 89 10.10 1.82 -5.21
CA PRO A 89 10.09 2.91 -4.25
C PRO A 89 11.32 3.78 -4.37
N ASP A 90 11.13 5.10 -4.45
CA ASP A 90 12.23 6.05 -4.47
C ASP A 90 12.70 6.30 -3.03
N PRO A 91 13.94 5.90 -2.65
CA PRO A 91 14.43 6.09 -1.29
C PRO A 91 14.38 7.55 -0.84
N ALA A 92 14.61 8.50 -1.76
CA ALA A 92 14.59 9.94 -1.46
C ALA A 92 13.18 10.44 -1.10
N ALA A 93 12.13 9.85 -1.69
CA ALA A 93 10.75 10.27 -1.45
C ALA A 93 10.24 9.89 -0.06
N VAL A 94 10.87 8.90 0.60
CA VAL A 94 10.48 8.39 1.93
C VAL A 94 11.58 8.54 2.97
N GLU A 95 12.69 9.20 2.62
CA GLU A 95 13.86 9.36 3.50
C GLU A 95 13.47 10.00 4.84
N GLN A 96 12.63 11.04 4.81
CA GLN A 96 12.14 11.68 6.03
C GLN A 96 11.39 10.72 6.95
N PHE A 97 10.62 9.77 6.40
CA PHE A 97 9.85 8.82 7.20
C PHE A 97 10.77 7.80 7.85
N VAL A 98 11.80 7.35 7.12
CA VAL A 98 12.84 6.48 7.68
C VAL A 98 13.60 7.21 8.79
N ALA A 99 14.07 8.44 8.54
CA ALA A 99 14.82 9.23 9.50
C ALA A 99 14.03 9.58 10.76
N SER A 100 12.72 9.81 10.65
CA SER A 100 11.85 10.11 11.78
C SER A 100 11.20 8.87 12.43
N GLY A 101 11.58 7.65 12.01
CA GLY A 101 11.02 6.42 12.55
C GLY A 101 9.52 6.22 12.26
N VAL A 102 8.97 6.86 11.22
CA VAL A 102 7.55 6.78 10.86
C VAL A 102 7.30 5.52 10.03
N PRO A 103 6.49 4.57 10.54
CA PRO A 103 6.07 3.40 9.78
C PRO A 103 5.32 3.81 8.52
N HIS A 104 5.59 3.12 7.42
CA HIS A 104 4.92 3.40 6.15
C HIS A 104 4.71 2.17 5.27
N LEU A 105 3.54 2.11 4.65
CA LEU A 105 3.12 1.03 3.75
C LEU A 105 3.08 1.53 2.32
N PHE A 106 3.62 0.78 1.37
CA PHE A 106 3.42 1.04 -0.05
C PHE A 106 2.21 0.28 -0.59
N ALA A 107 1.40 0.93 -1.43
CA ALA A 107 0.31 0.26 -2.12
C ALA A 107 0.03 0.93 -3.47
N GLY A 108 -0.27 0.15 -4.50
CA GLY A 108 -0.59 0.73 -5.80
C GLY A 108 -0.76 -0.32 -6.88
N VAL A 109 -1.05 0.16 -8.09
CA VAL A 109 -1.19 -0.69 -9.26
C VAL A 109 -0.24 -0.21 -10.33
N LEU A 110 0.49 -1.15 -10.93
CA LEU A 110 1.30 -0.90 -12.11
C LEU A 110 0.78 -1.80 -13.24
N GLU A 111 0.23 -1.17 -14.28
CA GLU A 111 -0.43 -1.87 -15.38
C GLU A 111 -1.53 -2.82 -14.85
N ALA A 112 -1.39 -4.13 -15.09
CA ALA A 112 -2.31 -5.18 -14.65
C ALA A 112 -1.88 -5.87 -13.33
N THR A 113 -0.95 -5.28 -12.58
CA THR A 113 -0.41 -5.85 -11.34
C THR A 113 -0.63 -4.92 -10.16
N GLY A 114 -1.41 -5.39 -9.19
CA GLY A 114 -1.59 -4.76 -7.89
C GLY A 114 -0.45 -5.13 -6.94
N MET A 115 -0.02 -4.18 -6.12
CA MET A 115 1.05 -4.37 -5.14
C MET A 115 0.68 -3.78 -3.79
N VAL A 116 0.98 -4.50 -2.71
CA VAL A 116 0.91 -4.02 -1.33
C VAL A 116 2.17 -4.46 -0.61
N GLY A 117 2.88 -3.51 -0.01
CA GLY A 117 4.14 -3.74 0.67
C GLY A 117 5.36 -3.19 -0.08
N PRO A 118 6.52 -3.08 0.59
CA PRO A 118 6.74 -3.47 1.98
C PRO A 118 5.97 -2.61 2.98
N LEU A 119 5.65 -3.18 4.15
CA LEU A 119 5.34 -2.41 5.35
C LEU A 119 6.69 -2.08 6.02
N VAL A 120 7.13 -0.85 5.84
CA VAL A 120 8.40 -0.38 6.38
C VAL A 120 8.19 0.07 7.82
N VAL A 121 8.85 -0.62 8.74
CA VAL A 121 9.09 -0.21 10.12
C VAL A 121 10.57 0.13 10.20
N PRO A 122 10.94 1.43 10.23
CA PRO A 122 12.34 1.84 10.19
C PRO A 122 13.16 1.15 11.29
N GLY A 123 14.30 0.56 10.93
CA GLY A 123 15.14 -0.19 11.87
C GLY A 123 14.73 -1.65 12.09
N ALA A 124 13.58 -2.11 11.58
CA ALA A 124 13.10 -3.48 11.79
C ALA A 124 12.81 -4.25 10.49
N THR A 125 12.30 -3.59 9.45
CA THR A 125 11.97 -4.23 8.16
C THR A 125 12.69 -3.58 6.98
N ALA A 126 12.68 -4.27 5.84
CA ALA A 126 13.32 -3.81 4.61
C ALA A 126 12.75 -2.48 4.12
N CYS A 127 13.58 -1.43 4.11
CA CYS A 127 13.18 -0.10 3.63
C CYS A 127 13.31 0.04 2.10
N ALA A 128 12.83 1.15 1.54
CA ALA A 128 12.96 1.47 0.12
C ALA A 128 14.41 1.42 -0.40
N ARG A 129 15.39 1.82 0.42
CA ARG A 129 16.82 1.72 0.07
C ARG A 129 17.28 0.27 0.00
N CYS A 130 16.87 -0.61 0.93
CA CYS A 130 17.19 -2.04 0.85
C CYS A 130 16.69 -2.65 -0.45
N VAL A 131 15.43 -2.36 -0.81
CA VAL A 131 14.82 -2.82 -2.08
C VAL A 131 15.58 -2.28 -3.28
N SER A 132 16.03 -1.03 -3.24
CA SER A 132 16.82 -0.44 -4.33
C SER A 132 18.20 -1.09 -4.45
N LEU A 133 18.88 -1.39 -3.35
CA LEU A 133 20.20 -2.02 -3.36
C LEU A 133 20.12 -3.47 -3.85
N ASP A 134 19.18 -4.27 -3.36
CA ASP A 134 18.95 -5.64 -3.84
C ASP A 134 18.68 -5.69 -5.36
N ARG A 135 17.99 -4.68 -5.92
CA ARG A 135 17.82 -4.59 -7.37
C ARG A 135 19.09 -4.23 -8.12
N VAL A 136 19.95 -3.38 -7.56
CA VAL A 136 21.25 -3.03 -8.15
C VAL A 136 22.19 -4.23 -8.14
N ASP A 137 22.18 -5.03 -7.07
CA ASP A 137 22.96 -6.26 -6.98
C ASP A 137 22.56 -7.29 -8.05
N ARG A 138 21.24 -7.41 -8.31
CA ARG A 138 20.71 -8.31 -9.35
C ARG A 138 20.93 -7.79 -10.77
N ASP A 139 20.87 -6.48 -10.95
CA ASP A 139 21.06 -5.82 -12.24
C ASP A 139 21.78 -4.47 -12.07
N PRO A 140 23.09 -4.41 -12.36
CA PRO A 140 23.86 -3.17 -12.27
C PRO A 140 23.35 -2.03 -13.19
N LEU A 141 22.56 -2.35 -14.22
CA LEU A 141 21.94 -1.35 -15.11
C LEU A 141 20.63 -0.79 -14.55
N TRP A 142 20.11 -1.37 -13.46
CA TRP A 142 18.86 -0.98 -12.81
C TRP A 142 18.70 0.54 -12.59
N PRO A 143 19.71 1.29 -12.10
CA PRO A 143 19.59 2.73 -11.88
C PRO A 143 19.29 3.51 -13.18
N ARG A 144 19.85 3.08 -14.32
CA ARG A 144 19.60 3.69 -15.62
C ARG A 144 18.17 3.41 -16.09
N LEU A 145 17.73 2.15 -15.98
CA LEU A 145 16.39 1.72 -16.36
C LEU A 145 15.31 2.47 -15.58
N ILE A 146 15.43 2.55 -14.25
CA ILE A 146 14.42 3.21 -13.44
C ILE A 146 14.34 4.71 -13.70
N THR A 147 15.49 5.35 -13.98
CA THR A 147 15.56 6.78 -14.35
C THR A 147 14.83 7.02 -15.67
N GLN A 148 15.06 6.16 -16.68
CA GLN A 148 14.37 6.23 -17.96
C GLN A 148 12.86 6.06 -17.80
N TRP A 149 12.40 5.08 -17.02
CA TRP A 149 10.97 4.84 -16.78
C TRP A 149 10.29 5.98 -16.02
N ARG A 150 10.96 6.59 -15.03
CA ARG A 150 10.43 7.77 -14.34
C ARG A 150 10.29 8.96 -15.28
N ALA A 151 11.22 9.14 -16.22
CA ALA A 151 11.16 10.23 -17.20
C ALA A 151 10.05 10.04 -18.25
N THR A 152 9.68 8.80 -18.58
CA THR A 152 8.59 8.52 -19.53
C THR A 152 7.21 8.60 -18.86
N ARG A 153 7.04 8.03 -17.66
CA ARG A 153 5.74 7.94 -16.98
C ARG A 153 5.21 9.23 -16.34
N ARG A 154 6.05 10.26 -16.14
CA ARG A 154 5.58 11.60 -15.74
C ARG A 154 4.55 12.22 -16.71
N ARG A 155 4.37 11.65 -17.90
CA ARG A 155 3.54 12.19 -18.99
C ARG A 155 2.17 11.52 -19.14
N SER A 156 1.88 10.43 -18.43
CA SER A 156 0.54 9.81 -18.47
C SER A 156 0.25 9.03 -17.18
N SER A 157 -0.95 9.24 -16.62
CA SER A 157 -1.53 8.30 -15.65
C SER A 157 -2.21 7.20 -16.48
N PRO A 158 -1.69 5.96 -16.50
CA PRO A 158 -2.35 4.88 -17.25
C PRO A 158 -3.74 4.63 -16.67
N ALA A 159 -4.65 4.15 -17.53
CA ALA A 159 -5.95 3.68 -17.08
C ALA A 159 -5.72 2.49 -16.13
N CYS A 160 -6.08 2.67 -14.86
CA CYS A 160 -5.98 1.62 -13.86
C CYS A 160 -7.24 0.77 -13.90
N ASP A 161 -7.10 -0.56 -13.89
CA ASP A 161 -8.24 -1.44 -13.69
C ASP A 161 -8.85 -1.15 -12.30
N LEU A 162 -10.12 -0.76 -12.30
CA LEU A 162 -10.81 -0.29 -11.10
C LEU A 162 -11.05 -1.44 -10.09
N ALA A 163 -11.31 -2.65 -10.59
CA ALA A 163 -11.52 -3.81 -9.72
C ALA A 163 -10.22 -4.20 -9.02
N LEU A 164 -9.10 -4.19 -9.74
CA LEU A 164 -7.77 -4.41 -9.19
C LEU A 164 -7.40 -3.33 -8.17
N ALA A 165 -7.57 -2.05 -8.52
CA ALA A 165 -7.29 -0.93 -7.62
C ALA A 165 -8.10 -1.01 -6.32
N THR A 166 -9.38 -1.37 -6.41
CA THR A 166 -10.26 -1.54 -5.26
C THR A 166 -9.82 -2.72 -4.39
N THR A 167 -9.44 -3.84 -5.01
CA THR A 167 -8.92 -5.03 -4.32
C THR A 167 -7.63 -4.73 -3.58
N VAL A 168 -6.68 -4.06 -4.23
CA VAL A 168 -5.41 -3.61 -3.64
C VAL A 168 -5.66 -2.63 -2.49
N ALA A 169 -6.58 -1.68 -2.66
CA ALA A 169 -6.94 -0.73 -1.62
C ALA A 169 -7.56 -1.43 -0.38
N GLY A 170 -8.42 -2.43 -0.58
CA GLY A 170 -8.99 -3.22 0.50
C GLY A 170 -7.92 -4.04 1.24
N PHE A 171 -7.04 -4.71 0.51
CA PHE A 171 -5.96 -5.49 1.11
C PHE A 171 -4.94 -4.60 1.85
N ALA A 172 -4.57 -3.45 1.28
CA ALA A 172 -3.73 -2.46 1.94
C ALA A 172 -4.38 -1.90 3.21
N ALA A 173 -5.70 -1.70 3.21
CA ALA A 173 -6.44 -1.28 4.41
C ALA A 173 -6.37 -2.36 5.49
N ALA A 174 -6.51 -3.63 5.15
CA ALA A 174 -6.41 -4.73 6.11
C ALA A 174 -5.00 -4.81 6.75
N GLN A 175 -3.95 -4.67 5.94
CA GLN A 175 -2.55 -4.62 6.42
C GLN A 175 -2.32 -3.40 7.34
N ALA A 176 -2.85 -2.24 6.96
CA ALA A 176 -2.76 -1.02 7.76
C ALA A 176 -3.50 -1.14 9.09
N LEU A 177 -4.72 -1.70 9.11
CA LEU A 177 -5.50 -1.89 10.33
C LEU A 177 -4.80 -2.88 11.27
N ALA A 178 -4.33 -4.02 10.75
CA ALA A 178 -3.55 -4.97 11.54
C ALA A 178 -2.36 -4.31 12.22
N PHE A 179 -1.60 -3.49 11.48
CA PHE A 179 -0.50 -2.71 12.06
C PHE A 179 -0.97 -1.73 13.15
N LEU A 180 -2.03 -0.97 12.89
CA LEU A 180 -2.58 0.00 13.84
C LEU A 180 -3.12 -0.67 15.12
N ASP A 181 -3.58 -1.91 15.02
CA ASP A 181 -4.00 -2.75 16.14
C ASP A 181 -2.81 -3.37 16.92
N GLY A 182 -1.58 -3.03 16.55
CA GLY A 182 -0.35 -3.50 17.20
C GLY A 182 0.13 -4.87 16.71
N THR A 183 -0.49 -5.42 15.67
CA THR A 183 -0.03 -6.65 15.04
C THR A 183 0.84 -6.33 13.83
N LEU A 184 2.12 -6.73 13.87
CA LEU A 184 2.92 -6.74 12.64
C LEU A 184 2.32 -7.84 11.75
N PRO A 185 1.79 -7.50 10.57
CA PRO A 185 1.26 -8.52 9.66
C PRO A 185 2.36 -9.53 9.36
N SER A 186 1.99 -10.82 9.35
CA SER A 186 2.87 -11.85 8.82
C SER A 186 3.31 -11.45 7.40
N GLY A 187 4.61 -11.23 7.22
CA GLY A 187 5.16 -10.70 5.97
C GLY A 187 5.31 -9.17 5.89
N ALA A 188 5.63 -8.48 6.99
CA ALA A 188 6.05 -7.07 6.92
C ALA A 188 7.28 -6.88 5.98
N ASP A 189 8.16 -7.88 5.95
CA ASP A 189 9.26 -8.08 4.98
C ASP A 189 8.79 -8.75 3.67
N THR A 190 7.55 -8.50 3.25
CA THR A 190 6.98 -9.09 2.03
C THR A 190 6.21 -8.04 1.26
N ARG A 191 6.36 -8.08 -0.06
CA ARG A 191 5.48 -7.40 -1.00
C ARG A 191 4.53 -8.42 -1.60
N TRP A 192 3.25 -8.16 -1.44
CA TRP A 192 2.19 -8.92 -2.05
C TRP A 192 1.91 -8.38 -3.44
N GLU A 193 1.91 -9.26 -4.43
CA GLU A 193 1.62 -8.94 -5.83
C GLU A 193 0.37 -9.70 -6.28
N LEU A 194 -0.56 -9.00 -6.93
CA LEU A 194 -1.77 -9.56 -7.51
C LEU A 194 -1.78 -9.24 -9.00
N ALA A 195 -1.48 -10.24 -9.85
CA ALA A 195 -1.44 -10.06 -11.30
C ALA A 195 -2.71 -10.59 -11.98
N LEU A 196 -3.30 -9.78 -12.86
CA LEU A 196 -4.38 -10.21 -13.73
C LEU A 196 -3.82 -10.97 -14.96
N PRO A 197 -4.59 -11.91 -15.55
CA PRO A 197 -5.94 -12.33 -15.16
C PRO A 197 -5.97 -13.41 -14.06
N ALA A 198 -4.81 -13.98 -13.72
CA ALA A 198 -4.71 -15.11 -12.79
C ALA A 198 -5.32 -14.81 -11.42
N SER A 199 -5.28 -13.55 -10.97
CA SER A 199 -5.91 -13.07 -9.73
C SER A 199 -5.47 -13.83 -8.48
N ALA A 200 -4.25 -14.38 -8.50
CA ALA A 200 -3.62 -15.03 -7.36
C ALA A 200 -2.63 -14.06 -6.69
N TRP A 201 -2.69 -13.97 -5.37
CA TRP A 201 -1.71 -13.23 -4.58
C TRP A 201 -0.41 -14.01 -4.50
N ARG A 202 0.69 -13.34 -4.83
CA ARG A 202 2.05 -13.85 -4.70
C ARG A 202 2.79 -13.06 -3.62
N ALA A 203 3.41 -13.77 -2.68
CA ALA A 203 4.35 -13.18 -1.74
C ALA A 203 5.73 -13.02 -2.40
N VAL A 204 6.28 -11.81 -2.33
CA VAL A 204 7.65 -11.49 -2.75
C VAL A 204 8.45 -11.09 -1.51
N PRO A 205 9.29 -11.99 -0.98
CA PRO A 205 10.15 -11.69 0.15
C PRO A 205 11.08 -10.51 -0.16
N LEU A 206 11.26 -9.63 0.83
CA LEU A 206 12.17 -8.50 0.80
C LEU A 206 13.08 -8.60 2.02
N ALA A 207 14.39 -8.61 1.80
CA ALA A 207 15.36 -8.69 2.88
C ALA A 207 15.97 -7.31 3.15
N PRO A 208 16.23 -6.97 4.43
CA PRO A 208 17.15 -5.89 4.76
C PRO A 208 18.51 -6.11 4.08
N HIS A 209 19.00 -5.08 3.40
CA HIS A 209 20.26 -5.15 2.67
C HIS A 209 21.44 -4.81 3.58
N PRO A 210 22.56 -5.56 3.56
CA PRO A 210 23.68 -5.36 4.49
C PRO A 210 24.38 -4.01 4.33
N GLU A 211 24.41 -3.45 3.11
CA GLU A 211 24.97 -2.11 2.85
C GLU A 211 24.00 -0.95 3.13
N CYS A 212 22.77 -1.25 3.57
CA CYS A 212 21.79 -0.21 3.86
C CYS A 212 22.00 0.35 5.27
N PRO A 213 22.07 1.69 5.45
CA PRO A 213 22.29 2.32 6.75
C PRO A 213 21.04 2.32 7.65
N CYS A 214 20.02 1.51 7.34
CA CYS A 214 18.76 1.51 8.08
C CYS A 214 18.75 0.52 9.26
N ASP A 215 19.87 -0.13 9.56
CA ASP A 215 20.11 -1.09 10.66
C ASP A 215 19.18 -2.30 10.76
N ALA A 216 18.16 -2.42 9.90
CA ALA A 216 17.19 -3.51 9.91
C ALA A 216 17.83 -4.90 9.74
N VAL A 217 19.02 -4.99 9.14
CA VAL A 217 19.76 -6.26 9.02
C VAL A 217 20.18 -6.84 10.38
N ASN A 218 20.39 -5.97 11.37
CA ASN A 218 20.83 -6.32 12.73
C ASN A 218 19.68 -6.27 13.74
N SER A 219 18.44 -6.07 13.29
CA SER A 219 17.31 -5.87 14.18
C SER A 219 16.94 -7.16 14.92
N PRO A 220 16.85 -7.15 16.26
CA PRO A 220 16.37 -8.31 17.02
C PRO A 220 14.87 -8.56 16.78
N ASP A 221 14.13 -7.52 16.38
CA ASP A 221 12.69 -7.57 16.08
C ASP A 221 12.40 -7.93 14.61
N ARG A 222 13.38 -8.53 13.93
CA ARG A 222 13.24 -8.95 12.53
C ARG A 222 12.14 -10.01 12.42
N VAL A 223 11.12 -9.71 11.62
CA VAL A 223 10.06 -10.65 11.29
C VAL A 223 10.45 -11.39 10.00
N PRO A 224 10.63 -12.72 10.01
CA PRO A 224 10.94 -13.47 8.80
C PRO A 224 9.90 -13.23 7.71
N ALA A 225 10.33 -13.15 6.46
CA ALA A 225 9.41 -13.03 5.33
C ALA A 225 8.49 -14.27 5.24
N CYS A 226 7.23 -14.08 4.83
CA CYS A 226 6.36 -15.21 4.54
C CYS A 226 6.93 -16.03 3.38
N GLY A 227 7.45 -17.23 3.66
CA GLY A 227 7.92 -18.17 2.65
C GLY A 227 9.41 -18.52 2.68
N GLU A 228 10.14 -18.36 3.79
CA GLU A 228 11.35 -19.17 3.99
C GLU A 228 10.95 -20.66 3.94
N PRO A 229 11.56 -21.49 3.07
CA PRO A 229 11.08 -22.84 2.85
C PRO A 229 11.39 -23.74 4.06
N ALA A 230 10.34 -24.19 4.75
CA ALA A 230 10.36 -25.51 5.35
C ALA A 230 10.41 -26.56 4.22
N ALA A 231 11.15 -27.65 4.43
CA ALA A 231 11.45 -28.70 3.45
C ALA A 231 10.18 -29.24 2.74
N PRO A 232 10.28 -29.64 1.45
CA PRO A 232 9.11 -29.86 0.60
C PRO A 232 8.39 -31.17 0.94
N ALA A 233 7.07 -31.08 1.12
CA ALA A 233 6.15 -32.21 1.00
C ALA A 233 5.30 -32.03 -0.28
N ALA A 234 5.10 -33.14 -0.99
CA ALA A 234 4.68 -33.23 -2.38
C ALA A 234 3.28 -32.66 -2.69
N GLU A 235 3.17 -31.99 -3.84
CA GLU A 235 1.93 -31.51 -4.45
C GLU A 235 1.30 -32.56 -5.38
N ASP A 236 -0.03 -32.56 -5.44
CA ASP A 236 -0.86 -33.23 -6.45
C ASP A 236 -1.71 -32.17 -7.18
N PRO A 237 -1.88 -32.20 -8.52
CA PRO A 237 -2.43 -31.06 -9.26
C PRO A 237 -3.96 -31.12 -9.42
N PRO A 238 -4.69 -29.99 -9.36
CA PRO A 238 -6.12 -29.98 -9.68
C PRO A 238 -6.39 -29.70 -11.17
N ARG A 239 -7.44 -30.37 -11.68
CA ARG A 239 -7.97 -30.27 -13.05
C ARG A 239 -8.87 -29.05 -13.27
N ALA A 240 -8.85 -28.53 -14.49
CA ALA A 240 -9.62 -27.38 -14.97
C ALA A 240 -11.12 -27.68 -15.26
N ALA A 241 -11.96 -26.65 -15.15
CA ALA A 241 -13.36 -26.63 -15.61
C ALA A 241 -13.65 -25.33 -16.42
N PRO A 242 -14.61 -25.34 -17.37
CA PRO A 242 -14.72 -24.32 -18.41
C PRO A 242 -15.55 -23.08 -18.04
N ALA A 243 -15.28 -21.99 -18.77
CA ALA A 243 -15.79 -20.64 -18.55
C ALA A 243 -17.22 -20.39 -19.08
N GLY A 244 -18.09 -19.86 -18.21
CA GLY A 244 -19.36 -19.23 -18.58
C GLY A 244 -19.35 -17.74 -18.20
N ARG A 245 -19.96 -16.90 -19.04
CA ARG A 245 -20.03 -15.43 -18.85
C ARG A 245 -20.85 -15.05 -17.60
N PRO A 246 -20.31 -14.32 -16.61
CA PRO A 246 -21.10 -13.88 -15.46
C PRO A 246 -21.89 -12.60 -15.76
N ARG A 247 -23.21 -12.65 -15.51
CA ARG A 247 -24.04 -11.49 -15.20
C ARG A 247 -24.11 -11.38 -13.69
N ALA A 248 -23.69 -10.26 -13.12
CA ALA A 248 -23.80 -10.02 -11.69
C ALA A 248 -25.23 -9.60 -11.34
N THR A 249 -25.92 -10.44 -10.58
CA THR A 249 -27.15 -10.08 -9.86
C THR A 249 -26.79 -10.14 -8.37
N MET A 250 -26.81 -9.01 -7.66
CA MET A 250 -26.65 -9.02 -6.21
C MET A 250 -27.92 -9.60 -5.59
N ALA A 251 -27.78 -10.68 -4.82
CA ALA A 251 -28.80 -11.14 -3.89
C ALA A 251 -28.37 -10.70 -2.49
N GLU A 252 -29.05 -9.70 -1.93
CA GLU A 252 -28.99 -9.42 -0.51
C GLU A 252 -29.89 -10.44 0.19
N SER A 253 -29.29 -11.40 0.92
CA SER A 253 -30.01 -12.17 1.93
C SER A 253 -30.30 -11.24 3.11
N ARG A 254 -31.58 -10.98 3.35
CA ARG A 254 -32.09 -10.28 4.54
C ARG A 254 -31.73 -11.00 5.83
#